data_AF-A0A7W0PIN8-F1
#
_entry.id   AF-A0A7W0PIN8-F1
#
_cell.length_a   1.000
_cell.length_b   1.000
_cell.length_c   1.000
_cell.angle_alpha   90.00
_cell.angle_beta   90.00
_cell.angle_gamma   90.00
#
_symmetry.space_group_name_H-M   'P 1'
#
loop_
_entity.id
_entity.type
_entity.pdbx_description
1 polymer ?
#
loop_
_entity_poly.entity_id
_entity_poly.type
_entity_poly.pdbx_seq_one_letter_code
_entity_poly.pdbx_strand_id
1 'polypeptide(L)'
;MNAWAECATRAIERHDDGAARLPEDPDERQRQLTRMGNAAWAAGLSLLMAGGDEEARAWLLRAAQRYRESWPNAPAGSWGRPIGAMKSRLIAGDREGALEDARWALEAGAAKSESPIGRYAATLAHLVRGEDAKARKLAVALRERDDFPQFVADALVALSASDAGAYEVAIRELLGDFGRREDFLEDIPVADTVLALQALCARRGFAVALESPQLPPTARGQASA
;
A
#
# COMPACT_ATOMS: atom_id res chain seq x y z
N MET A 1 25.97 -9.38 2.83
CA MET A 1 24.80 -8.57 3.22
C MET A 1 23.57 -9.24 2.62
N ASN A 2 22.41 -9.22 3.26
CA ASN A 2 21.16 -9.71 2.67
C ASN A 2 20.84 -8.83 1.44
N ALA A 3 20.44 -9.41 0.30
CA ALA A 3 20.04 -8.65 -0.89
C ALA A 3 18.99 -7.57 -0.59
N TRP A 4 18.08 -7.82 0.35
CA TRP A 4 17.11 -6.84 0.84
C TRP A 4 17.75 -5.69 1.62
N ALA A 5 18.81 -5.94 2.39
CA ALA A 5 19.54 -4.86 3.06
C ALA A 5 20.23 -3.94 2.04
N GLU A 6 20.75 -4.49 0.93
CA GLU A 6 21.32 -3.69 -0.15
C GLU A 6 20.25 -2.87 -0.89
N CYS A 7 19.07 -3.45 -1.14
CA CYS A 7 17.92 -2.71 -1.66
C CYS A 7 17.52 -1.55 -0.74
N ALA A 8 17.47 -1.80 0.58
CA ALA A 8 17.18 -0.78 1.58
C ALA A 8 18.20 0.37 1.51
N THR A 9 19.50 0.07 1.53
CA THR A 9 20.55 1.09 1.45
C THR A 9 20.42 1.97 0.22
N ARG A 10 20.25 1.37 -0.99
CA ARG A 10 20.08 2.14 -2.23
C ARG A 10 18.85 3.03 -2.21
N ALA A 11 17.74 2.52 -1.66
CA ALA A 11 16.49 3.28 -1.57
C ALA A 11 16.60 4.45 -0.59
N ILE A 12 17.30 4.26 0.54
CA ILE A 12 17.60 5.30 1.53
C ILE A 12 18.47 6.39 0.90
N GLU A 13 19.57 6.02 0.24
CA GLU A 13 20.46 6.95 -0.45
C GLU A 13 19.72 7.80 -1.49
N ARG A 14 18.84 7.17 -2.30
CA ARG A 14 17.97 7.88 -3.26
C ARG A 14 17.02 8.86 -2.60
N HIS A 15 16.41 8.47 -1.48
CA HIS A 15 15.53 9.37 -0.73
C HIS A 15 16.32 10.58 -0.22
N ASP A 16 17.49 10.37 0.37
CA ASP A 16 18.28 11.41 1.02
C ASP A 16 18.92 12.36 0.00
N ASP A 17 19.42 11.84 -1.12
CA ASP A 17 19.84 12.64 -2.28
C ASP A 17 18.69 13.51 -2.81
N GLY A 18 17.49 12.93 -2.89
CA GLY A 18 16.29 13.65 -3.27
C GLY A 18 15.90 14.76 -2.31
N ALA A 19 16.10 14.56 -1.01
CA ALA A 19 15.86 15.56 0.02
C ALA A 19 16.87 16.72 -0.06
N ALA A 20 18.13 16.42 -0.35
CA ALA A 20 19.19 17.42 -0.49
C ALA A 20 19.00 18.34 -1.71
N ARG A 21 18.23 17.90 -2.71
CA ARG A 21 18.02 18.61 -3.99
C ARG A 21 16.56 18.96 -4.23
N LEU A 22 15.82 19.31 -3.18
CA LEU A 22 14.39 19.58 -3.28
C LEU A 22 14.11 20.92 -4.00
N PRO A 23 13.45 20.92 -5.17
CA PRO A 23 13.20 22.15 -5.93
C PRO A 23 12.26 23.13 -5.22
N GLU A 24 12.39 24.41 -5.56
CA GLU A 24 11.45 25.47 -5.15
C GLU A 24 10.21 25.51 -6.05
N ASP A 25 10.37 25.22 -7.35
CA ASP A 25 9.25 25.17 -8.30
C ASP A 25 8.19 24.16 -7.82
N PRO A 26 6.91 24.57 -7.65
CA PRO A 26 5.89 23.71 -7.06
C PRO A 26 5.64 22.38 -7.80
N ASP A 27 5.75 22.38 -9.12
CA ASP A 27 5.48 21.22 -9.97
C ASP A 27 6.70 20.26 -10.02
N GLU A 28 7.91 20.79 -10.07
CA GLU A 28 9.12 19.99 -9.89
C GLU A 28 9.21 19.41 -8.47
N ARG A 29 8.84 20.21 -7.46
CA ARG A 29 8.84 19.81 -6.06
C ARG A 29 7.88 18.65 -5.80
N GLN A 30 6.64 18.70 -6.30
CA GLN A 30 5.71 17.58 -6.11
C GLN A 30 6.18 16.30 -6.80
N ARG A 31 6.83 16.39 -7.96
CA ARG A 31 7.45 15.22 -8.62
C ARG A 31 8.58 14.65 -7.77
N GLN A 32 9.45 15.52 -7.25
CA GLN A 32 10.56 15.09 -6.40
C GLN A 32 10.08 14.44 -5.10
N LEU A 33 9.08 15.04 -4.44
CA LEU A 33 8.46 14.46 -3.24
C LEU A 33 7.81 13.10 -3.53
N THR A 34 7.20 12.93 -4.71
CA THR A 34 6.64 11.63 -5.11
C THR A 34 7.73 10.56 -5.28
N ARG A 35 8.84 10.90 -5.95
CA ARG A 35 10.00 10.00 -6.05
C ARG A 35 10.61 9.66 -4.69
N MET A 36 10.69 10.63 -3.79
CA MET A 36 11.11 10.40 -2.41
C MET A 36 10.14 9.50 -1.65
N GLY A 37 8.83 9.64 -1.87
CA GLY A 37 7.81 8.74 -1.32
C GLY A 37 8.00 7.30 -1.79
N ASN A 38 8.23 7.10 -3.09
CA ASN A 38 8.52 5.78 -3.65
C ASN A 38 9.82 5.19 -3.06
N ALA A 39 10.89 5.99 -2.97
CA ALA A 39 12.16 5.56 -2.39
C ALA A 39 12.03 5.19 -0.90
N ALA A 40 11.29 5.98 -0.12
CA ALA A 40 11.02 5.66 1.29
C ALA A 40 10.16 4.40 1.44
N TRP A 41 9.17 4.19 0.56
CA TRP A 41 8.36 2.97 0.51
C TRP A 41 9.22 1.76 0.19
N ALA A 42 10.13 1.88 -0.78
CA ALA A 42 11.07 0.82 -1.16
C ALA A 42 12.04 0.46 -0.03
N ALA A 43 12.58 1.47 0.68
CA ALA A 43 13.40 1.28 1.87
C ALA A 43 12.63 0.52 2.96
N GLY A 44 11.41 0.98 3.26
CA GLY A 44 10.56 0.38 4.28
C GLY A 44 10.23 -1.09 4.01
N LEU A 45 9.83 -1.43 2.78
CA LEU A 45 9.53 -2.81 2.42
C LEU A 45 10.78 -3.68 2.39
N SER A 46 11.91 -3.16 1.89
CA SER A 46 13.17 -3.90 1.88
C SER A 46 13.65 -4.23 3.29
N LEU A 47 13.55 -3.28 4.24
CA LEU A 47 13.86 -3.51 5.65
C LEU A 47 12.90 -4.54 6.28
N LEU A 48 11.62 -4.48 5.93
CA LEU A 48 10.63 -5.44 6.40
C LEU A 48 10.96 -6.86 5.92
N MET A 49 11.32 -7.01 4.64
CA MET A 49 11.80 -8.28 4.07
C MET A 49 13.10 -8.78 4.72
N ALA A 50 13.93 -7.87 5.22
CA ALA A 50 15.14 -8.19 5.96
C ALA A 50 14.89 -8.53 7.44
N GLY A 51 13.65 -8.40 7.94
CA GLY A 51 13.27 -8.65 9.33
C GLY A 51 13.50 -7.47 10.29
N GLY A 52 13.75 -6.27 9.77
CA GLY A 52 13.95 -5.04 10.57
C GLY A 52 12.64 -4.28 10.78
N ASP A 53 11.79 -4.77 11.68
CA ASP A 53 10.41 -4.28 11.85
C ASP A 53 10.33 -2.79 12.25
N GLU A 54 11.19 -2.33 13.17
CA GLU A 54 11.17 -0.95 13.66
C GLU A 54 11.70 0.04 12.60
N GLU A 55 12.81 -0.27 11.94
CA GLU A 55 13.34 0.57 10.86
C GLU A 55 12.41 0.58 9.65
N ALA A 56 11.83 -0.58 9.30
CA ALA A 56 10.82 -0.68 8.25
C ALA A 56 9.63 0.22 8.54
N ARG A 57 9.10 0.16 9.77
CA ARG A 57 8.02 1.03 10.23
C ARG A 57 8.41 2.49 10.03
N ALA A 58 9.56 2.94 10.52
CA ALA A 58 9.98 4.34 10.39
C ALA A 58 10.01 4.83 8.93
N TRP A 59 10.52 4.01 8.01
CA TRP A 59 10.58 4.35 6.59
C TRP A 59 9.22 4.33 5.88
N LEU A 60 8.34 3.39 6.23
CA LEU A 60 6.97 3.38 5.72
C LEU A 60 6.18 4.61 6.17
N LEU A 61 6.31 5.04 7.44
CA LEU A 61 5.67 6.26 7.91
C LEU A 61 6.21 7.50 7.17
N ARG A 62 7.52 7.54 6.88
CA ARG A 62 8.13 8.58 6.06
C ARG A 62 7.58 8.58 4.63
N ALA A 63 7.40 7.42 4.02
CA ALA A 63 6.78 7.30 2.70
C ALA A 63 5.38 7.92 2.67
N ALA A 64 4.54 7.60 3.66
CA ALA A 64 3.21 8.17 3.77
C ALA A 64 3.23 9.71 3.89
N GLN A 65 4.15 10.26 4.68
CA GLN A 65 4.34 11.72 4.79
C GLN A 65 4.74 12.33 3.44
N ARG A 66 5.68 11.74 2.70
CA ARG A 66 6.10 12.26 1.39
C ARG A 66 5.00 12.22 0.35
N TYR A 67 4.17 11.16 0.32
CA TYR A 67 2.99 11.12 -0.54
C TYR A 67 1.96 12.20 -0.20
N ARG A 68 1.79 12.52 1.09
CA ARG A 68 0.91 13.59 1.55
C ARG A 68 1.43 14.96 1.12
N GLU A 69 2.72 15.21 1.35
CA GLU A 69 3.40 16.46 0.98
C GLU A 69 3.42 16.69 -0.54
N SER A 70 3.46 15.62 -1.34
CA SER A 70 3.47 15.73 -2.80
C SER A 70 2.10 16.01 -3.42
N TRP A 71 1.02 16.10 -2.63
CA TRP A 71 -0.34 16.27 -3.13
C TRP A 71 -0.72 17.68 -3.59
N PRO A 72 -0.41 18.78 -2.88
CA PRO A 72 -1.03 20.09 -3.12
C PRO A 72 -0.91 20.61 -4.56
N ASN A 73 0.19 20.29 -5.25
CA ASN A 73 0.44 20.69 -6.64
C ASN A 73 0.39 19.51 -7.62
N ALA A 74 -0.08 18.34 -7.18
CA ALA A 74 -0.18 17.18 -8.05
C ALA A 74 -1.28 17.36 -9.09
N PRO A 75 -1.11 16.85 -10.32
CA PRO A 75 -2.19 16.82 -11.31
C PRO A 75 -3.43 16.10 -10.79
N ALA A 76 -4.61 16.50 -11.27
CA ALA A 76 -5.86 15.81 -10.98
C ALA A 76 -5.75 14.31 -11.31
N GLY A 77 -6.32 13.45 -10.46
CA GLY A 77 -6.26 12.01 -10.65
C GLY A 77 -4.99 11.33 -10.12
N SER A 78 -4.13 12.05 -9.39
CA SER A 78 -2.90 11.55 -8.74
C SER A 78 -3.13 10.60 -7.55
N TRP A 79 -4.14 9.72 -7.64
CA TRP A 79 -4.67 8.86 -6.59
C TRP A 79 -3.68 7.85 -6.02
N GLY A 80 -2.58 7.57 -6.73
CA GLY A 80 -1.48 6.75 -6.22
C GLY A 80 -0.89 7.28 -4.91
N ARG A 81 -0.93 8.60 -4.67
CA ARG A 81 -0.42 9.23 -3.43
C ARG A 81 -1.23 8.81 -2.18
N PRO A 82 -2.55 9.06 -2.10
CA PRO A 82 -3.33 8.60 -0.95
C PRO A 82 -3.38 7.07 -0.83
N ILE A 83 -3.33 6.32 -1.93
CA ILE A 83 -3.22 4.85 -1.90
C ILE A 83 -1.90 4.43 -1.24
N GLY A 84 -0.78 4.98 -1.70
CA GLY A 84 0.56 4.71 -1.16
C GLY A 84 0.66 5.05 0.31
N ALA A 85 0.12 6.21 0.71
CA ALA A 85 0.11 6.63 2.11
C ALA A 85 -0.68 5.65 3.00
N MET A 86 -1.93 5.32 2.64
CA MET A 86 -2.74 4.35 3.40
C MET A 86 -2.08 2.97 3.48
N LYS A 87 -1.52 2.46 2.36
CA LYS A 87 -0.84 1.16 2.35
C LYS A 87 0.39 1.17 3.26
N SER A 88 1.23 2.20 3.16
CA SER A 88 2.39 2.35 4.04
C SER A 88 2.00 2.39 5.51
N ARG A 89 0.96 3.14 5.88
CA ARG A 89 0.46 3.21 7.27
C ARG A 89 -0.11 1.88 7.76
N LEU A 90 -0.87 1.18 6.91
CA LEU A 90 -1.43 -0.14 7.24
C LEU A 90 -0.32 -1.16 7.49
N ILE A 91 0.68 -1.23 6.61
CA ILE A 91 1.81 -2.16 6.71
C ILE A 91 2.66 -1.82 7.93
N ALA A 92 2.87 -0.52 8.20
CA ALA A 92 3.59 -0.05 9.37
C ALA A 92 2.84 -0.31 10.70
N GLY A 93 1.56 -0.68 10.67
CA GLY A 93 0.72 -0.81 11.87
C GLY A 93 0.30 0.54 12.48
N ASP A 94 0.29 1.63 11.70
CA ASP A 94 -0.16 2.95 12.12
C ASP A 94 -1.63 3.19 11.74
N ARG A 95 -2.52 2.78 12.64
CA ARG A 95 -3.98 2.88 12.44
C ARG A 95 -4.48 4.32 12.36
N GLU A 96 -3.96 5.19 13.22
CA GLU A 96 -4.43 6.56 13.31
C GLU A 96 -4.06 7.33 12.04
N GLY A 97 -2.80 7.25 11.62
CA GLY A 97 -2.35 7.83 10.35
C GLY A 97 -3.10 7.26 9.15
N ALA A 98 -3.39 5.95 9.11
CA ALA A 98 -4.20 5.37 8.03
C ALA A 98 -5.62 5.98 7.98
N LEU A 99 -6.26 6.23 9.13
CA LEU A 99 -7.58 6.86 9.19
C LEU A 99 -7.57 8.31 8.70
N GLU A 100 -6.49 9.05 8.99
CA GLU A 100 -6.28 10.41 8.46
C GLU A 100 -6.10 10.40 6.95
N ASP A 101 -5.26 9.50 6.42
CA ASP A 101 -5.03 9.36 4.98
C ASP A 101 -6.29 8.90 4.24
N ALA A 102 -7.10 8.03 4.86
CA ALA A 102 -8.41 7.64 4.35
C ALA A 102 -9.40 8.81 4.30
N ARG A 103 -9.42 9.66 5.34
CA ARG A 103 -10.24 10.87 5.34
C ARG A 103 -9.81 11.82 4.23
N TRP A 104 -8.51 12.05 4.09
CA TRP A 104 -7.96 12.85 3.01
C TRP A 104 -8.37 12.33 1.63
N ALA A 105 -8.24 11.04 1.36
CA ALA A 105 -8.62 10.47 0.07
C ALA A 105 -10.09 10.75 -0.28
N LEU A 106 -10.99 10.61 0.70
CA LEU A 106 -12.42 10.87 0.52
C LEU A 106 -12.74 12.36 0.36
N GLU A 107 -12.11 13.24 1.14
CA GLU A 107 -12.24 14.70 1.03
C GLU A 107 -11.73 15.23 -0.32
N ALA A 108 -10.64 14.64 -0.82
CA ALA A 108 -10.09 14.92 -2.15
C ALA A 108 -11.03 14.48 -3.30
N GLY A 109 -12.08 13.72 -3.00
CA GLY A 109 -13.09 13.33 -3.97
C GLY A 109 -12.92 11.94 -4.59
N ALA A 110 -12.08 11.07 -4.01
CA ALA A 110 -11.84 9.73 -4.55
C ALA A 110 -13.15 8.94 -4.79
N ALA A 111 -14.14 9.06 -3.89
CA ALA A 111 -15.43 8.36 -4.01
C ALA A 111 -16.30 8.83 -5.18
N LYS A 112 -16.00 9.99 -5.77
CA LYS A 112 -16.67 10.56 -6.95
C LYS A 112 -15.82 10.39 -8.22
N SER A 113 -14.65 9.77 -8.11
CA SER A 113 -13.78 9.56 -9.26
C SER A 113 -14.38 8.52 -10.19
N GLU A 114 -14.36 8.82 -11.49
CA GLU A 114 -14.75 7.87 -12.54
C GLU A 114 -13.60 6.93 -12.92
N SER A 115 -12.35 7.29 -12.58
CA SER A 115 -11.19 6.45 -12.85
C SER A 115 -11.11 5.24 -11.92
N PRO A 116 -10.67 4.05 -12.41
CA PRO A 116 -10.49 2.86 -11.59
C PRO A 116 -9.59 3.11 -10.38
N ILE A 117 -8.48 3.81 -10.58
CA ILE A 117 -7.52 4.08 -9.51
C ILE A 117 -8.09 5.01 -8.43
N GLY A 118 -8.95 5.97 -8.79
CA GLY A 118 -9.65 6.81 -7.81
C GLY A 118 -10.71 6.03 -7.03
N ARG A 119 -11.45 5.15 -7.70
CA ARG A 119 -12.39 4.22 -7.04
C ARG A 119 -11.67 3.26 -6.11
N TYR A 120 -10.48 2.77 -6.49
CA TYR A 120 -9.65 1.95 -5.62
C TYR A 120 -9.20 2.72 -4.37
N ALA A 121 -8.76 3.97 -4.52
CA ALA A 121 -8.43 4.84 -3.39
C ALA A 121 -9.64 5.00 -2.44
N ALA A 122 -10.84 5.20 -2.98
CA ALA A 122 -12.06 5.31 -2.18
C ALA A 122 -12.44 3.99 -1.48
N THR A 123 -12.34 2.85 -2.18
CA THR A 123 -12.58 1.53 -1.59
C THR A 123 -11.64 1.30 -0.41
N LEU A 124 -10.34 1.53 -0.59
CA LEU A 124 -9.35 1.36 0.48
C LEU A 124 -9.63 2.30 1.66
N ALA A 125 -9.97 3.57 1.40
CA ALA A 125 -10.32 4.53 2.43
C ALA A 125 -11.55 4.10 3.25
N HIS A 126 -12.60 3.60 2.61
CA HIS A 126 -13.76 3.06 3.30
C HIS A 126 -13.41 1.81 4.13
N LEU A 127 -12.58 0.91 3.61
CA LEU A 127 -12.12 -0.27 4.36
C LEU A 127 -11.28 0.09 5.59
N VAL A 128 -10.40 1.08 5.49
CA VAL A 128 -9.61 1.59 6.62
C VAL A 128 -10.52 2.15 7.72
N ARG A 129 -11.59 2.84 7.32
CA ARG A 129 -12.61 3.40 8.23
C ARG A 129 -13.62 2.38 8.75
N GLY A 130 -13.60 1.14 8.26
CA GLY A 130 -14.58 0.10 8.61
C GLY A 130 -15.96 0.31 7.98
N GLU A 131 -16.05 1.12 6.91
CA GLU A 131 -17.29 1.42 6.20
C GLU A 131 -17.55 0.38 5.09
N ASP A 132 -17.64 -0.89 5.50
CA ASP A 132 -17.56 -2.07 4.62
C ASP A 132 -18.64 -2.07 3.53
N ALA A 133 -19.87 -1.67 3.84
CA ALA A 133 -20.95 -1.59 2.85
C ALA A 133 -20.66 -0.59 1.71
N LYS A 134 -20.03 0.55 2.03
CA LYS A 134 -19.63 1.56 1.02
C LYS A 134 -18.45 1.05 0.19
N ALA A 135 -17.47 0.43 0.85
CA ALA A 135 -16.34 -0.20 0.19
C ALA A 135 -16.79 -1.30 -0.78
N ARG A 136 -17.74 -2.16 -0.37
CA ARG A 136 -18.28 -3.23 -1.20
C ARG A 136 -18.92 -2.73 -2.49
N LYS A 137 -19.72 -1.65 -2.41
CA LYS A 137 -20.34 -1.05 -3.60
C LYS A 137 -19.29 -0.63 -4.64
N LEU A 138 -18.21 0.00 -4.18
CA LEU A 138 -17.11 0.44 -5.04
C LEU A 138 -16.27 -0.73 -5.56
N ALA A 139 -15.99 -1.72 -4.71
CA ALA A 139 -15.24 -2.92 -5.08
C ALA A 139 -15.97 -3.75 -6.15
N VAL A 140 -17.29 -3.92 -6.04
CA VAL A 140 -18.09 -4.61 -7.07
C VAL A 140 -18.02 -3.87 -8.40
N ALA A 141 -18.16 -2.53 -8.38
CA ALA A 141 -18.03 -1.72 -9.59
C ALA A 141 -16.62 -1.77 -10.19
N LEU A 142 -15.56 -1.94 -9.39
CA LEU A 142 -14.19 -2.17 -9.89
C LEU A 142 -14.04 -3.54 -10.54
N ARG A 143 -14.69 -4.56 -9.98
CA ARG A 143 -14.64 -5.94 -10.49
C ARG A 143 -15.29 -6.09 -11.88
N GLU A 144 -16.22 -5.22 -12.23
CA GLU A 144 -16.88 -5.20 -13.54
C GLU A 144 -16.05 -4.49 -14.63
N ARG A 145 -14.83 -4.03 -14.31
CA ARG A 145 -13.99 -3.26 -15.23
C ARG A 145 -12.82 -4.07 -15.74
N ASP A 146 -12.66 -4.11 -17.07
CA ASP A 146 -11.54 -4.76 -17.74
C ASP A 146 -10.20 -4.02 -17.55
N ASP A 147 -10.25 -2.72 -17.21
CA ASP A 147 -9.07 -1.86 -17.01
C ASP A 147 -8.58 -1.79 -15.55
N PHE A 148 -9.01 -2.75 -14.71
CA PHE A 148 -8.56 -2.88 -13.32
C PHE A 148 -8.11 -4.31 -13.01
N PRO A 149 -7.06 -4.52 -12.18
CA PRO A 149 -6.59 -5.86 -11.86
C PRO A 149 -7.64 -6.72 -11.14
N GLN A 150 -8.12 -7.75 -11.83
CA GLN A 150 -9.23 -8.61 -11.38
C GLN A 150 -9.00 -9.19 -9.98
N PHE A 151 -7.84 -9.80 -9.73
CA PHE A 151 -7.53 -10.41 -8.42
C PHE A 151 -7.51 -9.39 -7.27
N VAL A 152 -7.19 -8.12 -7.54
CA VAL A 152 -7.31 -7.05 -6.53
C VAL A 152 -8.78 -6.75 -6.26
N ALA A 153 -9.61 -6.66 -7.29
CA ALA A 153 -11.04 -6.41 -7.13
C ALA A 153 -11.74 -7.52 -6.35
N ASP A 154 -11.42 -8.78 -6.66
CA ASP A 154 -11.98 -9.94 -5.97
C ASP A 154 -11.63 -9.96 -4.48
N ALA A 155 -10.36 -9.67 -4.14
CA ALA A 155 -9.93 -9.57 -2.75
C ALA A 155 -10.65 -8.42 -2.01
N LEU A 156 -10.84 -7.26 -2.66
CA LEU A 156 -11.57 -6.13 -2.07
C LEU A 156 -13.05 -6.46 -1.85
N VAL A 157 -13.70 -7.14 -2.80
CA VAL A 157 -15.10 -7.57 -2.67
C VAL A 157 -15.24 -8.54 -1.51
N ALA A 158 -14.41 -9.58 -1.45
CA ALA A 158 -14.46 -10.57 -0.37
C ALA A 158 -14.18 -9.96 1.01
N LEU A 159 -13.15 -9.12 1.11
CA LEU A 159 -12.80 -8.42 2.35
C LEU A 159 -13.96 -7.53 2.82
N SER A 160 -14.54 -6.72 1.93
CA SER A 160 -15.68 -5.84 2.25
C SER A 160 -16.97 -6.58 2.60
N ALA A 161 -17.08 -7.86 2.24
CA ALA A 161 -18.20 -8.73 2.61
C ALA A 161 -17.94 -9.53 3.90
N SER A 162 -16.73 -9.43 4.48
CA SER A 162 -16.24 -10.32 5.55
C SER A 162 -16.37 -11.80 5.20
N ASP A 163 -16.21 -12.14 3.91
CA ASP A 163 -16.25 -13.51 3.42
C ASP A 163 -14.83 -14.09 3.47
N ALA A 164 -14.54 -14.81 4.56
CA ALA A 164 -13.20 -15.37 4.81
C ALA A 164 -12.79 -16.39 3.73
N GLY A 165 -13.73 -17.22 3.24
CA GLY A 165 -13.45 -18.24 2.24
C GLY A 165 -13.15 -17.64 0.87
N ALA A 166 -13.97 -16.69 0.43
CA ALA A 166 -13.73 -15.97 -0.81
C ALA A 166 -12.45 -15.11 -0.73
N TYR A 167 -12.15 -14.54 0.44
CA TYR A 167 -10.95 -13.74 0.64
C TYR A 167 -9.68 -14.59 0.55
N GLU A 168 -9.69 -15.79 1.14
CA GLU A 168 -8.55 -16.72 1.05
C GLU A 168 -8.22 -17.10 -0.40
N VAL A 169 -9.23 -17.42 -1.19
CA VAL A 169 -9.03 -17.72 -2.62
C VAL A 169 -8.44 -16.50 -3.33
N ALA A 170 -9.09 -15.35 -3.21
CA ALA A 170 -8.70 -14.14 -3.93
C ALA A 170 -7.30 -13.63 -3.52
N ILE A 171 -6.94 -13.70 -2.24
CA ILE A 171 -5.64 -13.20 -1.77
C ILE A 171 -4.48 -14.11 -2.20
N ARG A 172 -4.72 -15.43 -2.29
CA ARG A 172 -3.73 -16.39 -2.82
C ARG A 172 -3.53 -16.21 -4.33
N GLU A 173 -4.61 -15.99 -5.09
CA GLU A 173 -4.53 -15.68 -6.51
C GLU A 173 -3.81 -14.36 -6.77
N LEU A 174 -4.13 -13.31 -5.99
CA LEU A 174 -3.43 -12.04 -6.05
C LEU A 174 -1.93 -12.20 -5.75
N LEU A 175 -1.57 -12.98 -4.74
CA LEU A 175 -0.16 -13.26 -4.42
C LEU A 175 0.53 -14.03 -5.54
N GLY A 176 -0.12 -15.04 -6.12
CA GLY A 176 0.39 -15.78 -7.27
C GLY A 176 0.54 -14.92 -8.53
N ASP A 177 -0.33 -13.93 -8.73
CA ASP A 177 -0.19 -12.91 -9.79
C ASP A 177 1.06 -12.05 -9.59
N PHE A 178 1.28 -11.54 -8.37
CA PHE A 178 2.50 -10.79 -8.04
C PHE A 178 3.78 -11.58 -8.34
N GLY A 179 3.81 -12.88 -8.03
CA GLY A 179 4.96 -13.74 -8.28
C GLY A 179 5.29 -13.97 -9.76
N ARG A 180 4.39 -13.62 -10.68
CA ARG A 180 4.58 -13.74 -12.15
C ARG A 180 4.93 -12.42 -12.82
N ARG A 181 4.96 -11.30 -12.09
CA ARG A 181 5.28 -9.98 -12.65
C ARG A 181 6.78 -9.81 -12.82
N GLU A 182 7.15 -9.09 -13.89
CA GLU A 182 8.53 -8.74 -14.19
C GLU A 182 8.85 -7.29 -13.80
N ASP A 183 7.85 -6.40 -13.85
CA ASP A 183 7.98 -4.98 -13.51
C ASP A 183 7.39 -4.67 -12.13
N PHE A 184 8.18 -3.99 -11.29
CA PHE A 184 7.78 -3.55 -9.96
C PHE A 184 8.11 -2.08 -9.74
N LEU A 185 7.33 -1.43 -8.88
CA LEU A 185 7.67 -0.08 -8.44
C LEU A 185 9.00 -0.09 -7.70
N GLU A 186 9.95 0.75 -8.13
CA GLU A 186 11.32 0.84 -7.59
C GLU A 186 12.09 -0.49 -7.62
N ASP A 187 11.73 -1.43 -8.51
CA ASP A 187 12.33 -2.77 -8.61
C ASP A 187 12.25 -3.56 -7.29
N ILE A 188 11.23 -3.31 -6.47
CA ILE A 188 11.00 -4.01 -5.20
C ILE A 188 9.89 -5.07 -5.37
N PRO A 189 10.23 -6.37 -5.47
CA PRO A 189 9.26 -7.44 -5.73
C PRO A 189 8.55 -7.86 -4.44
N VAL A 190 7.88 -6.92 -3.78
CA VAL A 190 7.09 -7.16 -2.56
C VAL A 190 5.61 -6.99 -2.88
N ALA A 191 4.80 -7.95 -2.45
CA ALA A 191 3.35 -7.95 -2.64
C ALA A 191 2.65 -7.00 -1.64
N ASP A 192 2.94 -5.71 -1.72
CA ASP A 192 2.52 -4.70 -0.75
C ASP A 192 0.99 -4.52 -0.65
N THR A 193 0.25 -4.75 -1.75
CA THR A 193 -1.21 -4.82 -1.73
C THR A 193 -1.68 -5.98 -0.87
N VAL A 194 -1.04 -7.15 -0.97
CA VAL A 194 -1.36 -8.31 -0.12
C VAL A 194 -1.14 -7.96 1.35
N LEU A 195 0.00 -7.33 1.69
CA LEU A 195 0.31 -6.90 3.06
C LEU A 195 -0.74 -5.92 3.61
N ALA A 196 -1.12 -4.90 2.83
CA ALA A 196 -2.11 -3.92 3.26
C ALA A 196 -3.51 -4.55 3.47
N LEU A 197 -3.93 -5.48 2.59
CA LEU A 197 -5.20 -6.19 2.76
C LEU A 197 -5.16 -7.15 3.96
N GLN A 198 -4.05 -7.85 4.18
CA GLN A 198 -3.86 -8.71 5.36
C GLN A 198 -3.95 -7.91 6.67
N ALA A 199 -3.35 -6.71 6.73
CA ALA A 199 -3.48 -5.82 7.89
C ALA A 199 -4.94 -5.42 8.16
N LEU A 200 -5.75 -5.22 7.11
CA LEU A 200 -7.19 -4.95 7.24
C LEU A 200 -7.99 -6.19 7.68
N CYS A 201 -7.64 -7.38 7.21
CA CYS A 201 -8.28 -8.65 7.58
C CYS A 201 -7.92 -9.11 8.99
N ALA A 202 -6.68 -8.89 9.44
CA ALA A 202 -6.24 -9.21 10.80
C ALA A 202 -7.12 -8.51 11.84
N ARG A 203 -7.46 -7.25 11.58
CA ARG A 203 -8.39 -6.46 12.41
C ARG A 203 -9.82 -6.96 12.42
N ARG A 204 -10.23 -7.66 11.37
CA ARG A 204 -11.56 -8.26 11.23
C ARG A 204 -11.58 -9.73 11.69
N GLY A 205 -10.44 -10.30 12.07
CA GLY A 205 -10.33 -11.66 12.61
C GLY A 205 -10.28 -12.76 11.56
N PHE A 206 -9.97 -12.46 10.29
CA PHE A 206 -9.90 -13.47 9.22
C PHE A 206 -8.68 -13.30 8.28
N ALA A 207 -7.57 -12.77 8.80
CA ALA A 207 -6.30 -12.83 8.07
C ALA A 207 -5.92 -14.27 7.73
N VAL A 208 -5.20 -14.44 6.61
CA VAL A 208 -4.84 -15.75 6.05
C VAL A 208 -3.35 -15.97 6.24
N ALA A 209 -2.96 -17.16 6.69
CA ALA A 209 -1.56 -17.56 6.72
C ALA A 209 -1.04 -17.74 5.28
N LEU A 210 -0.06 -16.92 4.91
CA LEU A 210 0.55 -16.89 3.59
C LEU A 210 2.07 -16.98 3.73
N GLU A 211 2.70 -17.75 2.85
CA GLU A 211 4.16 -17.85 2.74
C GLU A 211 4.53 -17.65 1.28
N SER A 212 5.48 -16.74 1.01
CA SER A 212 5.93 -16.41 -0.34
C SER A 212 7.22 -15.60 -0.27
N PRO A 213 8.12 -15.72 -1.27
CA PRO A 213 9.29 -14.85 -1.38
C PRO A 213 8.97 -13.35 -1.53
N GLN A 214 7.73 -13.02 -1.92
CA GLN A 214 7.23 -11.65 -2.06
C GLN A 214 6.62 -11.10 -0.76
N LEU A 215 6.65 -11.86 0.33
CA LEU A 215 6.16 -11.49 1.65
C LEU A 215 7.29 -11.56 2.69
N PRO A 216 7.26 -10.71 3.74
CA PRO A 216 8.24 -10.78 4.82
C PRO A 216 8.25 -12.17 5.46
N PRO A 217 9.41 -12.64 5.93
CA PRO A 217 9.48 -13.90 6.62
C PRO A 217 8.58 -13.86 7.86
N THR A 218 7.65 -14.81 7.98
CA THR A 218 6.86 -15.00 9.19
C THR A 218 7.83 -15.20 10.34
N ALA A 219 7.76 -14.36 11.39
CA ALA A 219 8.62 -14.52 12.56
C ALA A 219 8.50 -15.96 13.06
N ARG A 220 9.60 -16.73 12.99
CA ARG A 220 9.63 -18.09 13.53
C ARG A 220 9.48 -18.00 15.05
N GLY A 221 8.28 -18.28 15.54
CA GLY A 221 8.03 -18.62 16.94
C GLY A 221 7.79 -17.44 17.90
N GLN A 222 6.52 -17.10 18.09
CA GLN A 222 5.99 -17.02 19.44
C GLN A 222 5.05 -18.22 19.62
N ALA A 223 5.66 -19.36 19.95
CA ALA A 223 4.92 -20.41 20.62
C ALA A 223 4.45 -19.86 21.96
N SER A 224 3.15 -20.03 22.23
CA SER A 224 2.48 -19.68 23.47
C SER A 224 3.30 -20.06 24.70
N ALA A 225 3.42 -19.12 25.64
CA ALA A 225 3.60 -19.44 27.05
C ALA A 225 2.25 -19.86 27.65
#